data_AF-A0A7G5IDS2-F1
#
_entry.id   AF-A0A7G5IDS2-F1
#
_cell.length_a   1.000
_cell.length_b   1.000
_cell.length_c   1.000
_cell.angle_alpha   90.00
_cell.angle_beta   90.00
_cell.angle_gamma   90.00
#
_symmetry.space_group_name_H-M   'P 1'
#
loop_
_entity.id
_entity.type
_entity.pdbx_description
1 polymer ?
#
loop_
_entity_poly.entity_id
_entity_poly.type
_entity_poly.pdbx_seq_one_letter_code
_entity_poly.pdbx_strand_id
1 'polypeptide(L)'
;MAIADNLISQISESFLKIESSPHFSGDTIWLTFYLAGLPEQLKHVAAMLIAEGWVNADGWDSGWIYPKIKVKKSVDLITSFSQVISSRWPNDIIVYGIDADTLSDMHNSKFITLYNFTD
;
A
#
# COMPACT_ATOMS: atom_id res chain seq x y z
N MET A 1 -18.32 -8.08 -1.59
CA MET A 1 -18.61 -7.54 -2.93
C MET A 1 -18.43 -6.02 -2.95
N ALA A 2 -19.08 -5.24 -2.07
CA ALA A 2 -19.00 -3.77 -2.04
C ALA A 2 -17.58 -3.17 -1.88
N ILE A 3 -16.68 -3.79 -1.11
CA ILE A 3 -15.30 -3.28 -0.90
C ILE A 3 -14.46 -3.37 -2.18
N ALA A 4 -14.63 -4.44 -2.96
CA ALA A 4 -13.85 -4.66 -4.18
C ALA A 4 -14.21 -3.66 -5.29
N ASP A 5 -15.51 -3.37 -5.46
CA ASP A 5 -15.99 -2.42 -6.47
C ASP A 5 -15.60 -0.98 -6.10
N ASN A 6 -15.68 -0.62 -4.81
CA ASN A 6 -15.24 0.68 -4.30
C ASN A 6 -13.72 0.89 -4.47
N LEU A 7 -12.92 -0.17 -4.20
CA LEU A 7 -11.47 -0.15 -4.38
C LEU A 7 -11.07 0.16 -5.84
N ILE A 8 -11.71 -0.51 -6.80
CA ILE A 8 -11.44 -0.28 -8.24
C ILE A 8 -11.73 1.17 -8.63
N SER A 9 -12.89 1.70 -8.22
CA SER A 9 -13.29 3.08 -8.57
C SER A 9 -12.31 4.10 -8.02
N GLN A 10 -12.00 4.04 -6.72
CA GLN A 10 -11.10 4.98 -6.07
C GLN A 10 -9.67 4.90 -6.62
N ILE A 11 -9.14 3.69 -6.83
CA ILE A 11 -7.83 3.52 -7.46
C ILE A 11 -7.84 4.15 -8.85
N SER A 12 -8.86 3.91 -9.66
CA SER A 12 -8.96 4.45 -11.03
C SER A 12 -9.02 5.99 -11.03
N GLU A 13 -9.81 6.59 -10.13
CA GLU A 13 -9.91 8.04 -9.98
C GLU A 13 -8.60 8.67 -9.50
N SER A 14 -7.96 8.10 -8.48
CA SER A 14 -6.67 8.58 -7.98
C SER A 14 -5.54 8.34 -8.98
N PHE A 15 -5.64 7.34 -9.85
CA PHE A 15 -4.65 7.07 -10.89
C PHE A 15 -4.58 8.20 -11.92
N LEU A 16 -5.68 8.91 -12.20
CA LEU A 16 -5.64 10.10 -13.05
C LEU A 16 -4.76 11.21 -12.46
N LYS A 17 -4.70 11.32 -11.13
CA LYS A 17 -3.82 12.26 -10.42
C LYS A 17 -2.35 11.83 -10.53
N ILE A 18 -2.09 10.52 -10.54
CA ILE A 18 -0.75 9.97 -10.76
C ILE A 18 -0.28 10.30 -12.17
N GLU A 19 -1.11 10.03 -13.19
CA GLU A 19 -0.75 10.27 -14.60
C GLU A 19 -0.53 11.76 -14.93
N SER A 20 -1.27 12.64 -14.26
CA SER A 20 -1.13 14.10 -14.46
C SER A 20 -0.01 14.74 -13.61
N SER A 21 0.64 13.98 -12.71
CA SER A 21 1.66 14.51 -11.82
C SER A 21 3.08 14.28 -12.37
N PRO A 22 3.88 15.34 -12.62
CA PRO A 22 5.26 15.21 -13.13
C PRO A 22 6.18 14.38 -12.24
N HIS A 23 5.87 14.30 -10.94
CA HIS A 23 6.62 13.53 -9.96
C HIS A 23 6.48 12.00 -10.14
N PHE A 24 5.45 11.54 -10.87
CA PHE A 24 5.17 10.12 -11.14
C PHE A 24 5.41 9.75 -12.62
N SER A 25 6.40 10.38 -13.25
CA SER A 25 6.71 10.23 -14.69
C SER A 25 7.33 8.89 -15.09
N GLY A 26 7.76 8.05 -14.13
CA GLY A 26 8.31 6.73 -14.41
C GLY A 26 7.27 5.63 -14.64
N ASP A 27 7.71 4.50 -15.19
CA ASP A 27 6.86 3.31 -15.44
C ASP A 27 6.55 2.48 -14.18
N THR A 28 7.10 2.89 -13.05
CA THR A 28 6.97 2.20 -11.77
C THR A 28 6.69 3.18 -10.65
N ILE A 29 5.92 2.74 -9.67
CA ILE A 29 5.64 3.48 -8.44
C ILE A 29 5.90 2.57 -7.24
N TRP A 30 6.01 3.17 -6.06
CA TRP A 30 5.95 2.43 -4.80
C TRP A 30 4.51 2.41 -4.31
N LEU A 31 4.04 1.28 -3.79
CA LEU A 31 2.79 1.19 -3.05
C LEU A 31 3.12 1.08 -1.57
N THR A 32 2.54 1.97 -0.76
CA THR A 32 2.61 1.90 0.69
C THR A 32 1.29 1.38 1.23
N PHE A 33 1.35 0.37 2.10
CA PHE A 33 0.18 -0.15 2.79
C PHE A 33 0.22 0.26 4.26
N TYR A 34 -0.86 0.83 4.77
CA TYR A 34 -0.97 1.23 6.16
C TYR A 34 -1.52 0.05 6.96
N LEU A 35 -0.63 -0.72 7.59
CA LEU A 35 -1.03 -1.92 8.35
C LEU A 35 -1.03 -1.61 9.84
N ALA A 36 -2.11 -1.99 10.52
CA ALA A 36 -2.23 -1.91 11.96
C ALA A 36 -2.60 -3.27 12.56
N GLY A 37 -2.22 -3.49 13.81
CA GLY A 37 -2.54 -4.71 14.53
C GLY A 37 -1.81 -4.78 15.86
N LEU A 38 -1.91 -5.92 16.55
CA LEU A 38 -1.15 -6.15 17.77
C LEU A 38 0.35 -6.28 17.43
N PRO A 39 1.26 -5.69 18.23
CA PRO A 39 2.70 -5.73 17.95
C PRO A 39 3.27 -7.12 17.65
N GLU A 40 2.84 -8.15 18.40
CA GLU A 40 3.34 -9.52 18.17
C GLU A 40 2.90 -10.11 16.82
N GLN A 41 1.73 -9.73 16.33
CA GLN A 41 1.24 -10.16 15.03
C GLN A 41 1.93 -9.38 13.91
N LEU A 42 2.08 -8.07 14.09
CA LEU A 42 2.82 -7.22 13.17
C LEU A 42 4.28 -7.63 13.05
N LYS A 43 4.91 -8.12 14.13
CA LYS A 43 6.27 -8.66 14.09
C LYS A 43 6.40 -9.85 13.14
N HIS A 44 5.43 -10.76 13.14
CA HIS A 44 5.40 -11.89 12.22
C HIS A 44 5.19 -11.45 10.77
N VAL A 45 4.23 -10.54 10.55
CA VAL A 45 3.95 -9.96 9.22
C VAL A 45 5.17 -9.20 8.69
N ALA A 46 5.80 -8.37 9.52
CA ALA A 46 7.02 -7.64 9.21
C ALA A 46 8.14 -8.57 8.73
N ALA A 47 8.40 -9.66 9.47
CA ALA A 47 9.43 -10.63 9.11
C ALA A 47 9.14 -11.28 7.74
N MET A 48 7.89 -11.62 7.44
CA MET A 48 7.48 -12.16 6.15
C MET A 48 7.67 -11.14 5.02
N LEU A 49 7.22 -9.91 5.23
CA LEU A 49 7.34 -8.81 4.26
C LEU A 49 8.81 -8.54 3.91
N ILE A 50 9.69 -8.50 4.91
CA ILE A 50 11.14 -8.33 4.71
C ILE A 50 11.71 -9.49 3.88
N ALA A 51 11.32 -10.73 4.19
CA ALA A 51 11.78 -11.89 3.43
C ALA A 51 11.33 -11.88 1.96
N GLU A 52 10.22 -11.20 1.67
CA GLU A 52 9.69 -10.99 0.31
C GLU A 52 10.25 -9.75 -0.39
N GLY A 53 11.16 -9.01 0.25
CA GLY A 53 11.81 -7.84 -0.33
C GLY A 53 11.01 -6.54 -0.20
N TRP A 54 9.99 -6.49 0.67
CA TRP A 54 9.35 -5.24 1.03
C TRP A 54 10.30 -4.39 1.88
N VAL A 55 10.16 -3.07 1.77
CA VAL A 55 10.89 -2.09 2.58
C VAL A 55 9.95 -1.42 3.57
N ASN A 56 10.47 -0.75 4.60
CA ASN A 56 9.69 -0.05 5.63
C ASN A 56 8.68 -0.95 6.37
N ALA A 57 9.05 -2.21 6.57
CA ALA A 57 8.27 -3.19 7.32
C ALA A 57 8.69 -3.27 8.81
N ASP A 58 9.54 -2.35 9.28
CA ASP A 58 9.92 -2.19 10.68
C ASP A 58 8.90 -1.33 11.46
N GLY A 59 9.15 -1.08 12.76
CA GLY A 59 8.28 -0.27 13.61
C GLY A 59 7.04 -0.97 14.18
N TRP A 60 6.98 -2.31 14.06
CA TRP A 60 5.86 -3.15 14.51
C TRP A 60 5.50 -3.01 15.99
N ASP A 61 6.44 -2.55 16.83
CA ASP A 61 6.26 -2.31 18.26
C ASP A 61 5.27 -1.17 18.56
N SER A 62 5.07 -0.27 17.61
CA SER A 62 4.12 0.84 17.70
C SER A 62 2.66 0.46 17.42
N GLY A 63 2.41 -0.77 16.96
CA GLY A 63 1.08 -1.20 16.47
C GLY A 63 0.79 -0.78 15.03
N TRP A 64 1.78 -0.23 14.32
CA TRP A 64 1.68 0.18 12.91
C TRP A 64 2.96 -0.16 12.14
N ILE A 65 2.81 -0.55 10.87
CA ILE A 65 3.91 -0.64 9.90
C ILE A 65 3.45 -0.08 8.55
N TYR A 66 4.40 0.40 7.75
CA TYR A 66 4.13 1.09 6.47
C TYR A 66 4.91 0.44 5.31
N PRO A 67 4.75 -0.87 5.09
CA PRO A 67 5.55 -1.59 4.12
C PRO A 67 5.33 -1.05 2.72
N LYS A 68 6.43 -0.90 1.98
CA LYS A 68 6.42 -0.48 0.58
C LYS A 68 6.93 -1.55 -0.36
N ILE A 69 6.32 -1.61 -1.54
CA ILE A 69 6.78 -2.44 -2.65
C ILE A 69 6.71 -1.69 -3.96
N LYS A 70 7.68 -1.93 -4.83
CA LYS A 70 7.73 -1.31 -6.15
C LYS A 70 6.91 -2.12 -7.15
N VAL A 71 6.03 -1.47 -7.88
CA VAL A 71 5.16 -2.10 -8.88
C VAL A 71 5.19 -1.32 -10.19
N LYS A 72 4.77 -1.97 -11.28
CA LYS A 72 4.51 -1.28 -12.54
C LYS A 72 3.31 -0.35 -12.39
N LYS A 73 3.43 0.86 -12.92
CA LYS A 73 2.36 1.87 -12.93
C LYS A 73 1.25 1.43 -13.90
N SER A 74 0.22 0.79 -13.36
CA SER A 74 -0.93 0.25 -14.12
C SER A 74 -2.10 0.07 -13.18
N VAL A 75 -3.27 0.62 -13.55
CA VAL A 75 -4.51 0.49 -12.77
C VAL A 75 -4.83 -0.97 -12.48
N ASP A 76 -4.83 -1.83 -13.49
CA ASP A 76 -5.18 -3.25 -13.34
C ASP A 76 -4.24 -3.99 -12.40
N LEU A 77 -2.93 -3.77 -12.54
CA LEU A 77 -1.92 -4.40 -11.68
C LEU A 77 -2.00 -3.90 -10.25
N ILE A 78 -2.11 -2.58 -10.05
CA ILE A 78 -2.21 -1.97 -8.72
C ILE A 78 -3.47 -2.45 -8.03
N THR A 79 -4.60 -2.47 -8.73
CA THR A 79 -5.89 -2.93 -8.21
C THR A 79 -5.83 -4.41 -7.82
N SER A 80 -5.38 -5.27 -8.73
CA SER A 80 -5.29 -6.72 -8.48
C SER A 80 -4.33 -7.01 -7.33
N PHE A 81 -3.20 -6.31 -7.29
CA PHE A 81 -2.23 -6.45 -6.21
C PHE A 81 -2.79 -5.97 -4.87
N SER A 82 -3.48 -4.83 -4.85
CA SER A 82 -4.11 -4.28 -3.65
C SER A 82 -5.17 -5.23 -3.08
N GLN A 83 -5.99 -5.83 -3.94
CA GLN A 83 -6.98 -6.84 -3.52
C GLN A 83 -6.33 -8.07 -2.89
N VAL A 84 -5.27 -8.60 -3.51
CA VAL A 84 -4.54 -9.75 -2.98
C VAL A 84 -3.91 -9.43 -1.63
N ILE A 85 -3.24 -8.28 -1.50
CA ILE A 85 -2.60 -7.90 -0.23
C ILE A 85 -3.64 -7.63 0.86
N SER A 86 -4.72 -6.92 0.57
CA SER A 86 -5.76 -6.63 1.57
C SER A 86 -6.51 -7.87 2.05
N SER A 87 -6.55 -8.95 1.26
CA SER A 87 -7.17 -10.23 1.65
C SER A 87 -6.20 -11.24 2.25
N ARG A 88 -4.90 -10.94 2.25
CA ARG A 88 -3.85 -11.86 2.68
C ARG A 88 -3.77 -12.04 4.18
N TRP A 89 -4.13 -11.01 4.93
CA TRP A 89 -3.81 -10.93 6.35
C TRP A 89 -4.83 -11.66 7.23
N PRO A 90 -4.40 -12.22 8.37
CA PRO A 90 -5.34 -12.71 9.38
C PRO A 90 -6.24 -11.58 9.88
N ASN A 91 -7.41 -11.93 10.43
CA ASN A 91 -8.45 -10.97 10.88
C ASN A 91 -7.96 -9.87 11.84
N ASP A 92 -6.81 -10.07 12.47
CA ASP A 92 -6.26 -9.18 13.49
C ASP A 92 -5.29 -8.13 12.92
N ILE A 93 -5.04 -8.16 11.61
CA ILE A 93 -4.28 -7.14 10.87
C ILE A 93 -5.23 -6.38 9.96
N ILE A 94 -5.23 -5.07 10.11
CA ILE A 94 -6.13 -4.17 9.39
C ILE A 94 -5.30 -3.38 8.37
N VAL A 95 -5.75 -3.37 7.12
CA VAL A 95 -5.25 -2.43 6.10
C VAL A 95 -6.10 -1.17 6.15
N TYR A 96 -5.51 -0.03 6.53
CA TYR A 96 -6.19 1.25 6.66
C TYR A 96 -6.21 2.06 5.37
N GLY A 97 -5.18 1.91 4.55
CA GLY A 97 -5.06 2.71 3.33
C GLY A 97 -3.95 2.22 2.44
N ILE A 98 -3.96 2.74 1.22
CA ILE A 98 -2.95 2.49 0.20
C ILE A 98 -2.58 3.81 -0.43
N ASP A 99 -1.29 4.09 -0.47
CA ASP A 99 -0.73 5.25 -1.19
C ASP A 99 0.14 4.80 -2.35
N ALA A 100 0.15 5.61 -3.40
CA ALA A 100 1.17 5.60 -4.43
C ALA A 100 2.28 6.58 -4.05
N ASP A 101 3.51 6.10 -3.97
CA ASP A 101 4.70 6.84 -3.60
C ASP A 101 5.68 6.94 -4.77
N THR A 102 6.40 8.04 -4.81
CA THR A 102 7.48 8.27 -5.78
C THR A 102 8.79 7.58 -5.37
N LEU A 103 9.03 7.41 -4.07
CA LEU A 103 10.27 6.84 -3.52
C LEU A 103 10.00 5.87 -2.37
N SER A 104 10.94 4.96 -2.14
CA SER A 104 10.94 4.09 -0.96
C SER A 104 11.20 4.85 0.34
N ASP A 105 12.05 5.88 0.28
CA ASP A 105 12.38 6.75 1.42
C ASP A 105 11.21 7.67 1.77
N MET A 106 10.75 7.58 3.02
CA MET A 106 9.61 8.33 3.53
C MET A 106 9.86 9.85 3.62
N HIS A 107 11.10 10.31 3.78
CA HIS A 107 11.38 11.72 4.00
C HIS A 107 11.33 12.55 2.71
N ASN A 108 11.62 11.92 1.59
CA ASN A 108 11.73 12.57 0.29
C ASN A 108 10.59 12.19 -0.68
N SER A 109 9.77 11.19 -0.33
CA SER A 109 8.67 10.74 -1.17
C SER A 109 7.54 11.77 -1.25
N LYS A 110 7.06 12.01 -2.47
CA LYS A 110 5.70 12.49 -2.72
C LYS A 110 4.76 11.29 -2.78
N PHE A 111 3.54 11.45 -2.27
CA PHE A 111 2.51 10.42 -2.29
C PHE A 111 1.16 10.93 -2.81
N ILE A 112 0.36 10.01 -3.33
CA ILE A 112 -1.04 10.20 -3.69
C ILE A 112 -1.82 9.04 -3.09
N THR A 113 -2.84 9.35 -2.29
CA THR A 113 -3.72 8.32 -1.74
C THR A 113 -4.55 7.65 -2.81
N LEU A 114 -4.41 6.33 -2.90
CA LEU A 114 -5.14 5.47 -3.83
C LEU A 114 -6.45 4.98 -3.24
N TYR A 115 -6.44 4.66 -1.95
CA TYR A 115 -7.61 4.13 -1.26
C TYR A 115 -7.55 4.38 0.24
N ASN A 116 -8.70 4.67 0.84
CA ASN A 116 -8.89 4.71 2.28
C ASN A 116 -9.96 3.70 2.70
N PHE A 117 -9.62 2.79 3.63
CA PHE A 117 -10.55 1.77 4.13
C PHE A 117 -11.44 2.27 5.28
N THR A 118 -11.26 3.51 5.74
CA THR A 118 -12.00 4.08 6.89
C THR A 118 -13.22 4.93 6.53
N ASP A 119 -13.59 5.02 5.25
CA ASP A 119 -14.78 5.75 4.79
C ASP A 119 -16.02 4.84 4.66
#